data_AF-C7RGB5-F1
#
_entry.id   AF-C7RGB5-F1
#
_cell.length_a   1.000
_cell.length_b   1.000
_cell.length_c   1.000
_cell.angle_alpha   90.00
_cell.angle_beta   90.00
_cell.angle_gamma   90.00
#
_symmetry.space_group_name_H-M   'P 1'
#
loop_
_entity.id
_entity.type
_entity.pdbx_description
1 polymer ?
#
loop_
_entity_poly.entity_id
_entity_poly.type
_entity_poly.pdbx_seq_one_letter_code
_entity_poly.pdbx_strand_id
1 'polypeptide(L)'
;MRETDELFIYKENSIEKTKDNLPTYKKLGVNFIAIDMGEFINDDYLREIFSLNEFLKKQGFGLMLRLDLLILSKNLLDSKLGDLTWENTKVKRAVLSFLNFLVKRGIAAFDFLNLSEILDDKNFLEEIREINKNVRHLNEDVLTTSLIDKPQFIKYLSSTGKTDFSFIQAMIDHLKIEDLNSFYESGPIFAKTWDDFSNKFSKNFAYFSISQKISNILALKGPVYLESSDIDFEMEGPFYKLTSYIENLSRVRKENKSLTRGDFLEIFKKDKDVFAYIRRYKNEKALVINNLSQKEFLLPISMYLADYSSYKLALGNYGQRKMVDNLLLRPFETSIFIKK
;
A
#
# COMPACT_ATOMS: atom_id res chain seq x y z
N MET A 1 -8.09 17.18 4.56
CA MET A 1 -7.78 15.88 3.93
C MET A 1 -6.60 15.26 4.67
N ARG A 2 -6.74 14.05 5.23
CA ARG A 2 -5.62 13.34 5.87
C ARG A 2 -4.47 13.15 4.87
N GLU A 3 -3.22 13.31 5.32
CA GLU A 3 -2.06 12.85 4.55
C GLU A 3 -2.13 11.32 4.47
N THR A 4 -2.36 10.77 3.28
CA THR A 4 -2.46 9.32 3.03
C THR A 4 -1.09 8.66 2.79
N ASP A 5 -0.05 9.48 2.58
CA ASP A 5 1.32 9.08 2.26
C ASP A 5 2.01 8.18 3.31
N GLU A 6 1.48 8.17 4.52
CA GLU A 6 2.02 7.42 5.66
C GLU A 6 1.11 6.27 6.12
N LEU A 7 0.00 6.01 5.42
CA LEU A 7 -0.90 4.92 5.79
C LEU A 7 -0.28 3.57 5.51
N PHE A 8 -0.43 2.66 6.47
CA PHE A 8 -0.16 1.25 6.32
C PHE A 8 -1.45 0.48 6.61
N ILE A 9 -2.01 -0.11 5.56
CA ILE A 9 -3.18 -0.99 5.60
C ILE A 9 -2.69 -2.43 5.57
N TYR A 10 -3.21 -3.26 6.47
CA TYR A 10 -2.97 -4.69 6.50
C TYR A 10 -4.29 -5.44 6.35
N LYS A 11 -4.43 -6.24 5.29
CA LYS A 11 -5.60 -7.10 5.07
C LYS A 11 -5.43 -8.40 5.84
N GLU A 12 -6.39 -8.67 6.71
CA GLU A 12 -6.47 -9.91 7.48
C GLU A 12 -7.60 -10.81 6.96
N ASN A 13 -7.42 -12.12 7.08
CA ASN A 13 -8.35 -13.09 6.51
C ASN A 13 -9.58 -13.32 7.38
N SER A 14 -9.51 -13.01 8.69
CA SER A 14 -10.64 -13.18 9.60
C SER A 14 -10.65 -12.19 10.76
N ILE A 15 -11.86 -11.97 11.28
CA ILE A 15 -12.12 -11.14 12.45
C ILE A 15 -11.42 -11.69 13.69
N GLU A 16 -11.32 -13.02 13.83
CA GLU A 16 -10.66 -13.69 14.95
C GLU A 16 -9.16 -13.40 14.96
N LYS A 17 -8.46 -13.67 13.84
CA LYS A 17 -7.02 -13.44 13.71
C LYS A 17 -6.63 -11.98 13.92
N THR A 18 -7.53 -11.06 13.54
CA THR A 18 -7.34 -9.62 13.74
C THR A 18 -7.07 -9.28 15.21
N LYS A 19 -7.71 -9.98 16.17
CA LYS A 19 -7.57 -9.69 17.60
C LYS A 19 -6.26 -10.22 18.17
N ASP A 20 -5.84 -11.40 17.74
CA ASP A 20 -4.65 -12.09 18.26
C ASP A 20 -3.34 -11.38 17.88
N ASN A 21 -3.32 -10.75 16.71
CA ASN A 21 -2.12 -10.16 16.12
C ASN A 21 -1.97 -8.64 16.34
N LEU A 22 -2.87 -8.00 17.12
CA LEU A 22 -2.82 -6.56 17.37
C LEU A 22 -1.45 -6.03 17.86
N PRO A 23 -0.74 -6.72 18.80
CA PRO A 23 0.58 -6.26 19.22
C PRO A 23 1.58 -6.22 18.07
N THR A 24 1.52 -7.19 17.16
CA THR A 24 2.36 -7.26 15.97
C THR A 24 2.02 -6.12 15.02
N TYR A 25 0.75 -5.93 14.66
CA TYR A 25 0.33 -4.83 13.78
C TYR A 25 0.77 -3.46 14.30
N LYS A 26 0.69 -3.25 15.62
CA LYS A 26 1.13 -2.00 16.25
C LYS A 26 2.63 -1.77 16.10
N LYS A 27 3.45 -2.80 16.27
CA LYS A 27 4.91 -2.73 16.06
C LYS A 27 5.27 -2.42 14.61
N LEU A 28 4.55 -3.02 13.66
CA LEU A 28 4.75 -2.78 12.23
C LEU A 28 4.34 -1.36 11.80
N GLY A 29 3.54 -0.66 12.62
CA GLY A 29 3.04 0.67 12.33
C GLY A 29 1.76 0.67 11.48
N VAL A 30 1.00 -0.44 11.49
CA VAL A 30 -0.28 -0.55 10.78
C VAL A 30 -1.28 0.45 11.34
N ASN A 31 -1.98 1.15 10.45
CA ASN A 31 -3.02 2.13 10.79
C ASN A 31 -4.42 1.55 10.62
N PHE A 32 -4.64 0.76 9.57
CA PHE A 32 -5.93 0.16 9.25
C PHE A 32 -5.81 -1.34 9.09
N ILE A 33 -6.77 -2.07 9.67
CA ILE A 33 -6.99 -3.48 9.36
C ILE A 33 -8.10 -3.55 8.32
N ALA A 34 -7.81 -4.15 7.17
CA ALA A 34 -8.80 -4.39 6.13
C ALA A 34 -9.37 -5.80 6.27
N ILE A 35 -10.69 -5.93 6.15
CA ILE A 35 -11.39 -7.21 6.16
C ILE A 35 -12.37 -7.29 5.00
N ASP A 36 -12.51 -8.49 4.42
CA ASP A 36 -13.54 -8.76 3.43
C ASP A 36 -14.92 -8.83 4.11
N MET A 37 -15.88 -8.09 3.55
CA MET A 37 -17.27 -8.27 3.93
C MET A 37 -17.78 -9.60 3.38
N GLY A 38 -18.43 -10.37 4.26
CA GLY A 38 -19.00 -11.65 3.91
C GLY A 38 -20.11 -11.53 2.87
N GLU A 39 -20.34 -12.61 2.13
CA GLU A 39 -21.39 -12.65 1.12
C GLU A 39 -22.78 -12.55 1.70
N PHE A 40 -23.04 -12.93 2.95
CA PHE A 40 -24.37 -12.86 3.57
C PHE A 40 -24.39 -11.78 4.66
N ILE A 41 -25.00 -10.64 4.33
CA ILE A 41 -25.06 -9.48 5.23
C ILE A 41 -26.41 -9.48 5.95
N ASN A 42 -26.41 -9.85 7.23
CA ASN A 42 -27.58 -9.78 8.11
C ASN A 42 -27.30 -8.93 9.35
N ASP A 43 -28.31 -8.74 10.21
CA ASP A 43 -28.19 -7.90 11.41
C ASP A 43 -27.14 -8.41 12.41
N ASP A 44 -26.98 -9.72 12.55
CA ASP A 44 -25.99 -10.32 13.45
C ASP A 44 -24.56 -10.06 12.96
N TYR A 45 -24.33 -10.26 11.67
CA TYR A 45 -23.05 -9.97 11.03
C TYR A 45 -22.69 -8.49 11.15
N LEU A 46 -23.65 -7.59 10.90
CA LEU A 46 -23.43 -6.15 11.06
C LEU A 46 -23.12 -5.76 12.51
N ARG A 47 -23.78 -6.39 13.49
CA ARG A 47 -23.46 -6.20 14.91
C ARG A 47 -22.01 -6.59 15.21
N GLU A 48 -21.54 -7.71 14.66
CA GLU A 48 -20.16 -8.15 14.81
C GLU A 48 -19.17 -7.14 14.21
N ILE A 49 -19.42 -6.68 12.99
CA ILE A 49 -18.58 -5.69 12.30
C ILE A 49 -18.49 -4.37 13.10
N PHE A 50 -19.62 -3.86 13.61
CA PHE A 50 -19.61 -2.64 14.42
C PHE A 50 -18.89 -2.83 15.76
N SER A 51 -19.05 -3.99 16.39
CA SER A 51 -18.30 -4.35 17.60
C SER A 51 -16.80 -4.39 17.35
N LEU A 52 -16.37 -4.98 16.22
CA LEU A 52 -14.98 -5.00 15.79
C LEU A 52 -14.45 -3.59 15.53
N ASN A 53 -15.21 -2.75 14.83
CA ASN A 53 -14.81 -1.36 14.56
C ASN A 53 -14.53 -0.58 15.85
N GLU A 54 -15.45 -0.66 16.82
CA GLU A 54 -15.29 0.00 18.12
C GLU A 54 -14.12 -0.58 18.92
N PHE A 55 -13.91 -1.89 18.85
CA PHE A 55 -12.76 -2.54 19.47
C PHE A 55 -11.43 -2.06 18.87
N LEU A 56 -11.29 -2.10 17.55
CA LEU A 56 -10.07 -1.66 16.85
C LEU A 56 -9.77 -0.19 17.11
N LYS A 57 -10.81 0.65 17.10
CA LYS A 57 -10.69 2.09 17.39
C LYS A 57 -10.13 2.34 18.79
N LYS A 58 -10.58 1.58 19.81
CA LYS A 58 -10.03 1.64 21.18
C LYS A 58 -8.56 1.22 21.24
N GLN A 59 -8.11 0.34 20.34
CA GLN A 59 -6.73 -0.11 20.24
C GLN A 59 -5.84 0.82 19.38
N GLY A 60 -6.43 1.84 18.75
CA GLY A 60 -5.74 2.83 17.92
C GLY A 60 -5.66 2.46 16.43
N PHE A 61 -6.46 1.49 15.98
CA PHE A 61 -6.57 1.08 14.57
C PHE A 61 -7.88 1.56 13.96
N GLY A 62 -7.89 1.80 12.65
CA GLY A 62 -9.10 1.92 11.87
C GLY A 62 -9.51 0.56 11.28
N LEU A 63 -10.82 0.38 11.07
CA LEU A 63 -11.35 -0.73 10.27
C LEU A 63 -11.59 -0.24 8.83
N MET A 64 -11.06 -0.98 7.86
CA MET A 64 -11.38 -0.82 6.44
C MET A 64 -12.24 -1.99 5.99
N LEU A 65 -13.43 -1.71 5.46
CA LEU A 65 -14.30 -2.75 4.90
C LEU A 65 -14.01 -2.89 3.40
N ARG A 66 -13.66 -4.10 2.98
CA ARG A 66 -13.51 -4.44 1.57
C ARG A 66 -14.85 -4.94 1.04
N LEU A 67 -15.37 -4.27 0.02
CA LEU A 67 -16.75 -4.40 -0.44
C LEU A 67 -16.78 -4.65 -1.95
N ASP A 68 -17.25 -5.82 -2.36
CA ASP A 68 -17.69 -6.04 -3.73
C ASP A 68 -19.10 -5.45 -3.90
N LEU A 69 -19.21 -4.42 -4.73
CA LEU A 69 -20.49 -3.71 -4.93
C LEU A 69 -21.53 -4.54 -5.67
N LEU A 70 -21.11 -5.49 -6.52
CA LEU A 70 -22.01 -6.39 -7.23
C LEU A 70 -22.61 -7.42 -6.26
N ILE A 71 -21.77 -8.04 -5.43
CA ILE A 71 -22.20 -8.96 -4.38
C ILE A 71 -23.09 -8.23 -3.35
N LEU A 72 -22.71 -7.02 -2.95
CA LEU A 72 -23.51 -6.19 -2.06
C LEU A 72 -24.89 -5.91 -2.67
N SER A 73 -24.94 -5.51 -3.94
CA SER A 73 -26.19 -5.24 -4.65
C SER A 73 -27.12 -6.46 -4.68
N LYS A 74 -26.56 -7.64 -4.94
CA LYS A 74 -27.29 -8.91 -4.91
C LYS A 74 -27.94 -9.15 -3.55
N ASN A 75 -27.19 -8.94 -2.47
CA ASN A 75 -27.68 -9.15 -1.10
C ASN A 75 -28.79 -8.17 -0.71
N LEU A 76 -28.65 -6.90 -1.08
CA LEU A 76 -29.62 -5.87 -0.71
C LEU A 76 -30.94 -6.00 -1.48
N LEU A 77 -30.91 -6.58 -2.68
CA LEU A 77 -32.05 -6.58 -3.61
C LEU A 77 -32.64 -7.96 -3.90
N ASP A 78 -32.02 -9.04 -3.40
CA ASP A 78 -32.40 -10.43 -3.68
C ASP A 78 -32.62 -10.68 -5.19
N SER A 79 -31.66 -10.23 -6.00
CA SER A 79 -31.74 -10.20 -7.46
C SER A 79 -30.65 -11.04 -8.11
N LYS A 80 -30.83 -11.46 -9.38
CA LYS A 80 -29.80 -12.19 -10.13
C LYS A 80 -28.66 -11.25 -10.52
N LEU A 81 -27.42 -11.77 -10.51
CA LEU A 81 -26.22 -10.98 -10.81
C LEU A 81 -26.27 -10.26 -12.17
N GLY A 82 -26.78 -10.92 -13.21
CA GLY A 82 -26.83 -10.35 -14.57
C GLY A 82 -27.76 -9.15 -14.75
N ASP A 83 -28.64 -8.88 -13.78
CA ASP A 83 -29.59 -7.76 -13.83
C ASP A 83 -29.09 -6.53 -13.03
N LEU A 84 -27.92 -6.63 -12.41
CA LEU A 84 -27.36 -5.62 -11.51
C LEU A 84 -26.35 -4.76 -12.25
N THR A 85 -26.76 -3.55 -12.62
CA THR A 85 -25.88 -2.53 -13.21
C THR A 85 -25.95 -1.24 -12.40
N TRP A 86 -24.89 -0.43 -12.43
CA TRP A 86 -24.88 0.85 -11.73
C TRP A 86 -25.89 1.87 -12.29
N GLU A 87 -26.25 1.76 -13.56
CA GLU A 87 -27.29 2.57 -14.20
C GLU A 87 -28.68 2.35 -13.59
N ASN A 88 -28.93 1.16 -13.03
CA ASN A 88 -30.20 0.85 -12.39
C ASN A 88 -30.37 1.69 -11.11
N THR A 89 -31.35 2.60 -11.14
CA THR A 89 -31.61 3.52 -10.01
C THR A 89 -31.93 2.79 -8.70
N LYS A 90 -32.51 1.58 -8.74
CA LYS A 90 -32.78 0.78 -7.54
C LYS A 90 -31.48 0.24 -6.93
N VAL A 91 -30.58 -0.28 -7.77
CA VAL A 91 -29.23 -0.75 -7.38
C VAL A 91 -28.44 0.37 -6.74
N LYS A 92 -28.30 1.48 -7.47
CA LYS A 92 -27.61 2.69 -7.01
C LYS A 92 -28.15 3.18 -5.67
N ARG A 93 -29.47 3.37 -5.53
CA ARG A 93 -30.07 3.84 -4.27
C ARG A 93 -29.84 2.88 -3.11
N ALA A 94 -29.94 1.57 -3.33
CA ALA A 94 -29.73 0.58 -2.29
C ALA A 94 -28.28 0.60 -1.79
N VAL A 95 -27.30 0.53 -2.71
CA VAL A 95 -25.87 0.55 -2.37
C VAL A 95 -25.50 1.86 -1.67
N LEU A 96 -25.83 3.01 -2.25
CA LEU A 96 -25.46 4.30 -1.67
C LEU A 96 -26.09 4.52 -0.29
N SER A 97 -27.35 4.10 -0.09
CA SER A 97 -28.01 4.18 1.22
C SER A 97 -27.35 3.26 2.25
N PHE A 98 -26.93 2.07 1.84
CA PHE A 98 -26.24 1.13 2.71
C PHE A 98 -24.84 1.63 3.10
N LEU A 99 -24.06 2.16 2.15
CA LEU A 99 -22.77 2.80 2.44
C LEU A 99 -22.94 3.96 3.42
N ASN A 100 -23.98 4.80 3.23
CA ASN A 100 -24.31 5.88 4.16
C ASN A 100 -24.66 5.37 5.55
N PHE A 101 -25.38 4.25 5.63
CA PHE A 101 -25.67 3.59 6.90
C PHE A 101 -24.38 3.14 7.60
N LEU A 102 -23.44 2.50 6.90
CA LEU A 102 -22.15 2.10 7.46
C LEU A 102 -21.34 3.30 7.98
N VAL A 103 -21.28 4.39 7.21
CA VAL A 103 -20.59 5.63 7.64
C VAL A 103 -21.23 6.21 8.88
N LYS A 104 -22.57 6.29 8.93
CA LYS A 104 -23.31 6.77 10.12
C LYS A 104 -23.10 5.89 11.36
N ARG A 105 -22.75 4.61 11.17
CA ARG A 105 -22.38 3.68 12.23
C ARG A 105 -20.88 3.69 12.57
N GLY A 106 -20.12 4.61 12.00
CA GLY A 106 -18.74 4.89 12.38
C GLY A 106 -17.68 4.18 11.54
N ILE A 107 -18.06 3.48 10.46
CA ILE A 107 -17.08 2.95 9.49
C ILE A 107 -16.48 4.13 8.71
N ALA A 108 -15.15 4.21 8.68
CA ALA A 108 -14.43 5.36 8.13
C ALA A 108 -13.43 5.00 7.03
N ALA A 109 -13.42 3.77 6.53
CA ALA A 109 -12.57 3.35 5.44
C ALA A 109 -13.21 2.24 4.59
N PHE A 110 -13.09 2.35 3.26
CA PHE A 110 -13.63 1.40 2.30
C PHE A 110 -12.61 1.07 1.20
N ASP A 111 -12.52 -0.21 0.86
CA ASP A 111 -11.84 -0.73 -0.33
C ASP A 111 -12.91 -1.33 -1.24
N PHE A 112 -13.21 -0.68 -2.36
CA PHE A 112 -14.23 -1.18 -3.29
C PHE A 112 -13.60 -2.17 -4.26
N LEU A 113 -14.19 -3.36 -4.34
CA LEU A 113 -13.71 -4.46 -5.16
C LEU A 113 -14.51 -4.55 -6.44
N ASN A 114 -13.87 -5.05 -7.50
CA ASN A 114 -14.49 -5.43 -8.76
C ASN A 114 -15.39 -4.34 -9.36
N LEU A 115 -14.97 -3.07 -9.26
CA LEU A 115 -15.75 -1.94 -9.79
C LEU A 115 -16.07 -2.10 -11.28
N SER A 116 -15.15 -2.67 -12.06
CA SER A 116 -15.31 -2.95 -13.49
C SER A 116 -16.42 -3.96 -13.81
N GLU A 117 -16.92 -4.73 -12.83
CA GLU A 117 -18.02 -5.68 -13.03
C GLU A 117 -19.40 -5.04 -12.92
N ILE A 118 -19.51 -3.88 -12.25
CA ILE A 118 -20.79 -3.20 -11.99
C ILE A 118 -20.90 -1.82 -12.65
N LEU A 119 -19.77 -1.12 -12.80
CA LEU A 119 -19.70 0.22 -13.38
C LEU A 119 -19.58 0.17 -14.90
N ASP A 120 -20.12 1.17 -15.58
CA ASP A 120 -20.04 1.31 -17.04
C ASP A 120 -18.70 1.91 -17.48
N ASP A 121 -18.08 1.34 -18.51
CA ASP A 121 -16.77 1.77 -19.01
C ASP A 121 -16.74 3.21 -19.53
N LYS A 122 -17.84 3.71 -20.10
CA LYS A 122 -17.93 5.08 -20.62
C LYS A 122 -18.09 6.09 -19.49
N ASN A 123 -18.81 5.71 -18.43
CA ASN A 123 -19.13 6.58 -17.30
C ASN A 123 -18.28 6.31 -16.04
N PHE A 124 -17.30 5.41 -16.12
CA PHE A 124 -16.51 4.89 -14.99
C PHE A 124 -16.03 5.96 -14.01
N LEU A 125 -15.44 7.05 -14.50
CA LEU A 125 -14.94 8.14 -13.66
C LEU A 125 -16.07 8.92 -12.96
N GLU A 126 -17.22 9.09 -13.60
CA GLU A 126 -18.38 9.77 -13.01
C GLU A 126 -19.07 8.91 -11.95
N GLU A 127 -19.16 7.60 -12.18
CA GLU A 127 -19.74 6.67 -11.22
C GLU A 127 -18.85 6.51 -9.98
N ILE A 128 -17.52 6.45 -10.16
CA ILE A 128 -16.55 6.52 -9.06
C ILE A 128 -16.70 7.82 -8.27
N ARG A 129 -16.86 8.97 -8.95
CA ARG A 129 -17.12 10.27 -8.30
C ARG A 129 -18.35 10.21 -7.42
N GLU A 130 -19.42 9.64 -7.95
CA GLU A 130 -20.71 9.54 -7.28
C GLU A 130 -20.59 8.71 -5.99
N ILE A 131 -20.00 7.53 -6.06
CA ILE A 131 -19.77 6.65 -4.90
C ILE A 131 -18.94 7.37 -3.82
N ASN A 132 -17.84 8.00 -4.23
CA ASN A 132 -16.93 8.67 -3.31
C ASN A 132 -17.56 9.91 -2.65
N LYS A 133 -18.26 10.75 -3.42
CA LYS A 133 -19.01 11.88 -2.88
C LYS A 133 -20.08 11.41 -1.89
N ASN A 134 -20.74 10.29 -2.18
CA ASN A 134 -21.74 9.73 -1.29
C ASN A 134 -21.16 9.30 0.08
N VAL A 135 -19.97 8.72 0.17
CA VAL A 135 -19.43 8.40 1.51
C VAL A 135 -18.77 9.61 2.18
N ARG A 136 -18.15 10.52 1.41
CA ARG A 136 -17.39 11.65 1.95
C ARG A 136 -18.22 12.88 2.30
N HIS A 137 -19.42 13.07 1.74
CA HIS A 137 -20.30 14.18 2.14
C HIS A 137 -20.81 14.03 3.59
N LEU A 138 -20.88 12.80 4.11
CA LEU A 138 -21.25 12.54 5.49
C LEU A 138 -20.07 12.76 6.44
N ASN A 139 -18.86 12.46 5.98
CA ASN A 139 -17.62 12.63 6.74
C ASN A 139 -16.43 12.73 5.77
N GLU A 140 -15.80 13.90 5.71
CA GLU A 140 -14.69 14.18 4.77
C GLU A 140 -13.43 13.34 5.02
N ASP A 141 -13.30 12.77 6.22
CA ASP A 141 -12.18 11.92 6.63
C ASP A 141 -12.34 10.45 6.24
N VAL A 142 -13.48 10.06 5.64
CA VAL A 142 -13.67 8.70 5.15
C VAL A 142 -12.63 8.39 4.07
N LEU A 143 -11.86 7.33 4.31
CA LEU A 143 -10.88 6.83 3.35
C LEU A 143 -11.54 5.90 2.35
N THR A 144 -11.17 6.04 1.09
CA THR A 144 -11.67 5.20 0.01
C THR A 144 -10.54 4.80 -0.93
N THR A 145 -10.57 3.53 -1.34
CA THR A 145 -9.65 2.96 -2.32
C THR A 145 -10.34 1.90 -3.17
N SER A 146 -9.66 1.50 -4.24
CA SER A 146 -10.04 0.42 -5.13
C SER A 146 -8.82 -0.01 -5.92
N LEU A 147 -8.74 -1.29 -6.28
CA LEU A 147 -7.90 -1.73 -7.40
C LEU A 147 -8.46 -1.16 -8.70
N ILE A 148 -7.61 -0.48 -9.46
CA ILE A 148 -7.92 0.04 -10.79
C ILE A 148 -7.21 -0.84 -11.81
N ASP A 149 -7.99 -1.71 -12.45
CA ASP A 149 -7.57 -2.64 -13.50
C ASP A 149 -7.58 -2.02 -14.91
N LYS A 150 -7.95 -0.74 -15.02
CA LYS A 150 -8.04 0.03 -16.27
C LYS A 150 -6.88 1.04 -16.38
N PRO A 151 -5.80 0.75 -17.12
CA PRO A 151 -4.57 1.56 -17.14
C PRO A 151 -4.79 3.02 -17.54
N GLN A 152 -5.73 3.28 -18.45
CA GLN A 152 -6.07 4.62 -18.93
C GLN A 152 -6.57 5.55 -17.83
N PHE A 153 -7.09 5.01 -16.71
CA PHE A 153 -7.63 5.80 -15.60
C PHE A 153 -6.64 5.98 -14.44
N ILE A 154 -5.59 5.15 -14.33
CA ILE A 154 -4.62 5.18 -13.20
C ILE A 154 -4.02 6.58 -13.04
N LYS A 155 -3.48 7.17 -14.12
CA LYS A 155 -2.83 8.49 -14.07
C LYS A 155 -3.80 9.61 -13.68
N TYR A 156 -5.05 9.53 -14.12
CA TYR A 156 -6.08 10.49 -13.76
C TYR A 156 -6.41 10.38 -12.27
N LEU A 157 -6.73 9.17 -11.81
CA LEU A 157 -7.19 8.87 -10.46
C LEU A 157 -6.07 8.97 -9.40
N SER A 158 -4.80 8.98 -9.80
CA SER A 158 -3.65 9.15 -8.90
C SER A 158 -3.14 10.59 -8.79
N SER A 159 -3.67 11.54 -9.56
CA SER A 159 -3.15 12.92 -9.63
C SER A 159 -3.64 13.84 -8.51
N THR A 160 -2.75 14.54 -7.80
CA THR A 160 -3.15 15.43 -6.70
C THR A 160 -4.11 16.53 -7.14
N GLY A 161 -5.17 16.74 -6.35
CA GLY A 161 -6.17 17.80 -6.56
C GLY A 161 -7.38 17.44 -7.42
N LYS A 162 -7.47 16.23 -7.97
CA LYS A 162 -8.59 15.77 -8.83
C LYS A 162 -9.23 14.44 -8.44
N THR A 163 -8.85 13.84 -7.31
CA THR A 163 -9.18 12.44 -7.05
C THR A 163 -10.42 12.27 -6.21
N ASP A 164 -11.19 11.30 -6.65
CA ASP A 164 -12.41 10.87 -5.98
C ASP A 164 -12.08 9.90 -4.84
N PHE A 165 -11.06 9.06 -5.06
CA PHE A 165 -10.47 8.20 -4.04
C PHE A 165 -9.43 8.91 -3.17
N SER A 166 -9.26 8.39 -1.95
CA SER A 166 -8.19 8.79 -1.03
C SER A 166 -6.82 8.26 -1.48
N PHE A 167 -6.83 7.06 -2.04
CA PHE A 167 -5.74 6.44 -2.81
C PHE A 167 -6.33 5.31 -3.69
N ILE A 168 -5.59 4.84 -4.69
CA ILE A 168 -5.94 3.75 -5.59
C ILE A 168 -4.88 2.66 -5.50
N GLN A 169 -5.25 1.43 -5.77
CA GLN A 169 -4.32 0.33 -6.01
C GLN A 169 -4.28 0.09 -7.52
N ALA A 170 -3.19 -0.44 -8.07
CA ALA A 170 -3.11 -0.81 -9.48
C ALA A 170 -2.08 -1.91 -9.67
N MET A 171 -2.28 -2.73 -10.70
CA MET A 171 -1.38 -3.84 -10.98
C MET A 171 -0.08 -3.37 -11.63
N ILE A 172 1.02 -4.03 -11.29
CA ILE A 172 2.36 -3.65 -11.74
C ILE A 172 2.57 -3.74 -13.25
N ASP A 173 1.88 -4.66 -13.92
CA ASP A 173 2.00 -4.81 -15.37
C ASP A 173 1.59 -3.53 -16.11
N HIS A 174 0.89 -2.64 -15.41
CA HIS A 174 0.43 -1.35 -15.90
C HIS A 174 1.29 -0.18 -15.41
N LEU A 175 2.28 -0.42 -14.54
CA LEU A 175 3.17 0.58 -13.95
C LEU A 175 4.62 0.34 -14.36
N LYS A 176 5.17 1.25 -15.15
CA LYS A 176 6.59 1.32 -15.45
C LYS A 176 7.31 2.04 -14.31
N ILE A 177 8.61 1.78 -14.18
CA ILE A 177 9.50 2.55 -13.29
C ILE A 177 9.44 4.06 -13.61
N GLU A 178 9.22 4.41 -14.88
CA GLU A 178 9.00 5.78 -15.33
C GLU A 178 7.78 6.44 -14.64
N ASP A 179 6.75 5.67 -14.31
CA ASP A 179 5.56 6.15 -13.59
C ASP A 179 5.88 6.47 -12.12
N LEU A 180 6.87 5.79 -11.51
CA LEU A 180 7.33 6.14 -10.15
C LEU A 180 7.84 7.58 -10.10
N ASN A 181 8.65 8.03 -11.07
CA ASN A 181 9.11 9.43 -11.11
C ASN A 181 7.92 10.40 -11.16
N SER A 182 6.91 10.11 -12.00
CA SER A 182 5.67 10.89 -12.05
C SER A 182 4.92 10.90 -10.71
N PHE A 183 4.84 9.76 -10.01
CA PHE A 183 4.20 9.67 -8.68
C PHE A 183 4.95 10.48 -7.61
N TYR A 184 6.26 10.63 -7.73
CA TYR A 184 7.04 11.46 -6.81
C TYR A 184 6.85 12.96 -7.04
N GLU A 185 6.79 13.39 -8.30
CA GLU A 185 6.60 14.80 -8.68
C GLU A 185 5.17 15.30 -8.44
N SER A 186 4.18 14.49 -8.79
CA SER A 186 2.76 14.85 -8.66
C SER A 186 2.12 14.38 -7.35
N GLY A 187 2.83 13.56 -6.55
CA GLY A 187 2.37 12.96 -5.29
C GLY A 187 1.49 11.72 -5.51
N PRO A 188 1.60 10.64 -4.70
CA PRO A 188 0.76 9.48 -4.90
C PRO A 188 -0.60 9.68 -4.25
N ILE A 189 -1.63 9.34 -5.03
CA ILE A 189 -2.87 8.75 -4.53
C ILE A 189 -2.80 7.27 -4.90
N PHE A 190 -1.62 6.64 -4.90
CA PHE A 190 -1.39 5.23 -5.26
C PHE A 190 -0.84 4.46 -4.06
N ALA A 191 -1.43 3.31 -3.76
CA ALA A 191 -1.01 2.39 -2.70
C ALA A 191 -0.01 1.37 -3.22
N LYS A 192 1.04 1.18 -2.44
CA LYS A 192 2.05 0.17 -2.72
C LYS A 192 1.61 -1.18 -2.21
N THR A 193 1.46 -2.13 -3.12
CA THR A 193 1.05 -3.50 -2.85
C THR A 193 2.22 -4.46 -3.00
N TRP A 194 2.01 -5.73 -2.63
CA TRP A 194 2.97 -6.76 -2.93
C TRP A 194 3.18 -6.90 -4.44
N ASP A 195 2.13 -6.85 -5.25
CA ASP A 195 2.27 -7.13 -6.68
C ASP A 195 2.99 -6.02 -7.44
N ASP A 196 3.07 -4.80 -6.89
CA ASP A 196 3.76 -3.63 -7.46
C ASP A 196 5.27 -3.78 -7.69
N PHE A 197 5.87 -4.88 -7.23
CA PHE A 197 7.28 -5.18 -7.51
C PHE A 197 7.41 -6.60 -8.08
N SER A 198 7.80 -6.68 -9.35
CA SER A 198 7.85 -7.90 -10.20
C SER A 198 8.94 -8.90 -9.83
N ASN A 199 9.59 -8.72 -8.68
CA ASN A 199 10.69 -9.57 -8.29
C ASN A 199 10.19 -10.96 -7.96
N LYS A 200 10.79 -11.94 -8.62
CA LYS A 200 10.51 -13.35 -8.39
C LYS A 200 10.98 -13.71 -6.99
N PHE A 201 10.04 -14.13 -6.15
CA PHE A 201 10.35 -14.85 -4.92
C PHE A 201 11.37 -15.96 -5.23
N SER A 202 12.39 -16.08 -4.38
CA SER A 202 13.38 -17.15 -4.51
C SER A 202 13.36 -18.03 -3.28
N LYS A 203 13.10 -19.32 -3.47
CA LYS A 203 13.19 -20.32 -2.39
C LYS A 203 14.60 -20.38 -1.78
N ASN A 204 15.64 -20.20 -2.59
CA ASN A 204 17.03 -20.21 -2.13
C ASN A 204 17.41 -18.98 -1.30
N PHE A 205 16.68 -17.88 -1.48
CA PHE A 205 16.88 -16.60 -0.79
C PHE A 205 15.57 -16.11 -0.18
N ALA A 206 14.78 -17.00 0.45
CA ALA A 206 13.40 -16.70 0.83
C ALA A 206 13.32 -15.43 1.70
N TYR A 207 14.04 -15.41 2.82
CA TYR A 207 14.10 -14.25 3.71
C TYR A 207 14.57 -12.97 2.99
N PHE A 208 15.64 -13.05 2.20
CA PHE A 208 16.21 -11.89 1.53
C PHE A 208 15.29 -11.33 0.45
N SER A 209 14.69 -12.20 -0.37
CA SER A 209 13.73 -11.77 -1.40
C SER A 209 12.47 -11.11 -0.79
N ILE A 210 11.95 -11.65 0.32
CA ILE A 210 10.81 -11.06 1.03
C ILE A 210 11.18 -9.73 1.70
N SER A 211 12.25 -9.71 2.50
CA SER A 211 12.70 -8.48 3.18
C SER A 211 13.09 -7.37 2.19
N GLN A 212 13.67 -7.71 1.04
CA GLN A 212 13.98 -6.79 -0.05
C GLN A 212 12.71 -6.18 -0.63
N LYS A 213 11.71 -7.01 -0.92
CA LYS A 213 10.42 -6.58 -1.47
C LYS A 213 9.67 -5.67 -0.51
N ILE A 214 9.60 -6.03 0.76
CA ILE A 214 9.02 -5.19 1.81
C ILE A 214 9.80 -3.87 1.96
N SER A 215 11.12 -3.92 1.81
CA SER A 215 11.96 -2.70 1.82
C SER A 215 11.63 -1.77 0.66
N ASN A 216 11.43 -2.28 -0.55
CA ASN A 216 10.98 -1.48 -1.69
C ASN A 216 9.65 -0.79 -1.37
N ILE A 217 8.65 -1.56 -0.93
CA ILE A 217 7.30 -1.08 -0.66
C ILE A 217 7.30 0.02 0.42
N LEU A 218 7.96 -0.22 1.55
CA LEU A 218 7.95 0.71 2.68
C LEU A 218 8.90 1.90 2.52
N ALA A 219 9.98 1.80 1.73
CA ALA A 219 10.92 2.92 1.54
C ALA A 219 10.42 3.98 0.54
N LEU A 220 9.44 3.64 -0.31
CA LEU A 220 8.88 4.56 -1.29
C LEU A 220 7.80 5.48 -0.68
N LYS A 221 7.44 6.59 -1.32
CA LYS A 221 6.32 7.48 -0.89
C LYS A 221 4.95 6.86 -1.19
N GLY A 222 3.92 7.17 -0.41
CA GLY A 222 2.54 6.70 -0.60
C GLY A 222 2.05 5.69 0.43
N PRO A 223 0.73 5.41 0.47
CA PRO A 223 0.15 4.37 1.30
C PRO A 223 0.74 2.99 0.99
N VAL A 224 0.76 2.10 1.97
CA VAL A 224 1.15 0.69 1.83
C VAL A 224 -0.06 -0.17 2.10
N TYR A 225 -0.29 -1.17 1.27
CA TYR A 225 -1.37 -2.14 1.41
C TYR A 225 -0.78 -3.54 1.27
N LEU A 226 -0.68 -4.27 2.39
CA LEU A 226 -0.20 -5.65 2.40
C LEU A 226 -1.29 -6.57 2.92
N GLU A 227 -1.23 -7.84 2.55
CA GLU A 227 -2.14 -8.87 3.02
C GLU A 227 -1.44 -9.99 3.79
N SER A 228 -2.25 -10.86 4.40
CA SER A 228 -1.76 -11.96 5.24
C SER A 228 -0.80 -12.92 4.52
N SER A 229 -0.94 -13.07 3.20
CA SER A 229 -0.06 -13.86 2.34
C SER A 229 1.34 -13.28 2.19
N ASP A 230 1.48 -11.96 2.37
CA ASP A 230 2.71 -11.23 2.04
C ASP A 230 3.77 -11.30 3.15
N ILE A 231 3.31 -11.48 4.39
CA ILE A 231 4.17 -11.40 5.57
C ILE A 231 3.98 -12.64 6.43
N ASP A 232 5.01 -13.49 6.45
CA ASP A 232 5.11 -14.56 7.44
C ASP A 232 5.67 -13.99 8.76
N PHE A 233 4.80 -13.88 9.76
CA PHE A 233 5.19 -13.35 11.07
C PHE A 233 6.19 -14.23 11.82
N GLU A 234 6.30 -15.52 11.48
CA GLU A 234 7.23 -16.45 12.11
C GLU A 234 8.53 -16.63 11.33
N MET A 235 8.68 -15.95 10.19
CA MET A 235 9.87 -16.07 9.37
C MET A 235 11.11 -15.53 10.09
N GLU A 236 12.06 -16.44 10.34
CA GLU A 236 13.38 -16.11 10.87
C GLU A 236 14.36 -15.76 9.76
N GLY A 237 15.17 -14.74 10.01
CA GLY A 237 16.26 -14.33 9.14
C GLY A 237 17.62 -14.48 9.84
N PRO A 238 18.72 -14.37 9.07
CA PRO A 238 20.06 -14.55 9.62
C PRO A 238 20.49 -13.46 10.61
N PHE A 239 19.84 -12.29 10.56
CA PHE A 239 20.15 -11.15 11.44
C PHE A 239 18.95 -10.68 12.26
N TYR A 240 17.74 -10.83 11.72
CA TYR A 240 16.50 -10.39 12.34
C TYR A 240 15.39 -11.38 11.97
N LYS A 241 14.45 -11.59 12.89
CA LYS A 241 13.11 -12.06 12.54
C LYS A 241 12.47 -11.04 11.58
N LEU A 242 11.68 -11.51 10.61
CA LEU A 242 11.11 -10.64 9.58
C LEU A 242 10.28 -9.49 10.19
N THR A 243 9.46 -9.78 11.19
CA THR A 243 8.67 -8.75 11.90
C THR A 243 9.55 -7.68 12.56
N SER A 244 10.66 -8.07 13.19
CA SER A 244 11.65 -7.14 13.75
C SER A 244 12.33 -6.29 12.67
N TYR A 245 12.60 -6.88 11.49
CA TYR A 245 13.15 -6.14 10.36
C TYR A 245 12.16 -5.07 9.86
N ILE A 246 10.88 -5.41 9.73
CA ILE A 246 9.82 -4.47 9.30
C ILE A 246 9.60 -3.38 10.35
N GLU A 247 9.58 -3.72 11.64
CA GLU A 247 9.51 -2.73 12.73
C GLU A 247 10.67 -1.73 12.66
N ASN A 248 11.90 -2.23 12.45
CA ASN A 248 13.08 -1.38 12.27
C ASN A 248 12.95 -0.48 11.02
N LEU A 249 12.41 -1.01 9.91
CA LEU A 249 12.19 -0.26 8.69
C LEU A 249 11.13 0.84 8.86
N SER A 250 10.01 0.54 9.50
CA SER A 250 8.98 1.53 9.84
C SER A 250 9.54 2.63 10.74
N ARG A 251 10.39 2.29 11.71
CA ARG A 251 11.11 3.28 12.53
C ARG A 251 12.04 4.16 11.69
N VAL A 252 12.88 3.55 10.85
CA VAL A 252 13.79 4.29 9.95
C VAL A 252 13.02 5.22 9.01
N ARG A 253 11.90 4.78 8.45
CA ARG A 253 11.01 5.62 7.61
C ARG A 253 10.48 6.83 8.39
N LYS A 254 10.02 6.63 9.62
CA LYS A 254 9.46 7.69 10.47
C LYS A 254 10.50 8.72 10.91
N GLU A 255 11.72 8.26 11.24
CA GLU A 255 12.80 9.11 11.74
C GLU A 255 13.51 9.92 10.65
N ASN A 256 13.41 9.51 9.39
CA ASN A 256 14.14 10.09 8.27
C ASN A 256 13.17 10.55 7.17
N LYS A 257 12.79 11.83 7.24
CA LYS A 257 11.78 12.46 6.36
C LYS A 257 12.15 12.40 4.88
N SER A 258 13.42 12.25 4.53
CA SER A 258 13.86 12.06 3.15
C SER A 258 13.30 10.79 2.51
N LEU A 259 12.95 9.76 3.29
CA LEU A 259 12.27 8.57 2.76
C LEU A 259 10.79 8.82 2.40
N THR A 260 10.12 9.77 3.05
CA THR A 260 8.68 10.02 2.85
C THR A 260 8.38 11.30 2.08
N ARG A 261 9.31 12.26 2.07
CA ARG A 261 9.12 13.61 1.53
C ARG A 261 10.25 14.03 0.59
N GLY A 262 10.01 15.09 -0.15
CA GLY A 262 10.98 15.68 -1.07
C GLY A 262 11.24 14.82 -2.31
N ASP A 263 12.30 15.18 -3.02
CA ASP A 263 12.52 14.77 -4.40
C ASP A 263 13.01 13.32 -4.49
N PHE A 264 12.90 12.75 -5.68
CA PHE A 264 13.31 11.39 -6.02
C PHE A 264 14.21 11.42 -7.26
N LEU A 265 15.33 10.71 -7.20
CA LEU A 265 16.25 10.56 -8.32
C LEU A 265 16.72 9.11 -8.40
N GLU A 266 16.20 8.37 -9.36
CA GLU A 266 16.69 7.02 -9.66
C GLU A 266 18.07 7.06 -10.32
N ILE A 267 18.93 6.13 -9.90
CA ILE A 267 20.29 5.89 -10.40
C ILE A 267 20.39 4.42 -10.86
N PHE A 268 21.36 4.10 -11.71
CA PHE A 268 21.50 2.77 -12.34
C PHE A 268 20.30 2.33 -13.21
N LYS A 269 19.56 3.28 -13.79
CA LYS A 269 18.35 3.04 -14.62
C LYS A 269 18.47 2.00 -15.74
N LYS A 270 19.70 1.75 -16.22
CA LYS A 270 19.95 0.79 -17.32
C LYS A 270 19.97 -0.66 -16.82
N ASP A 271 20.21 -0.87 -15.53
CA ASP A 271 20.34 -2.17 -14.90
C ASP A 271 18.98 -2.64 -14.36
N LYS A 272 18.24 -3.41 -15.16
CA LYS A 272 16.87 -3.86 -14.82
C LYS A 272 16.76 -4.67 -13.52
N ASP A 273 17.87 -5.28 -13.08
CA ASP A 273 17.96 -6.08 -11.87
C ASP A 273 18.41 -5.23 -10.64
N VAL A 274 18.64 -3.92 -10.80
CA VAL A 274 19.06 -3.01 -9.73
C VAL A 274 18.09 -1.83 -9.67
N PHE A 275 17.45 -1.65 -8.51
CA PHE A 275 16.61 -0.49 -8.25
C PHE A 275 17.21 0.34 -7.14
N ALA A 276 17.81 1.46 -7.51
CA ALA A 276 18.50 2.34 -6.59
C ALA A 276 18.11 3.80 -6.84
N TYR A 277 17.97 4.57 -5.78
CA TYR A 277 17.53 5.95 -5.88
C TYR A 277 18.00 6.79 -4.69
N ILE A 278 18.12 8.08 -4.96
CA ILE A 278 18.44 9.11 -3.98
C ILE A 278 17.17 9.90 -3.69
N ARG A 279 16.91 10.12 -2.40
CA ARG A 279 15.88 11.03 -1.92
C ARG A 279 16.50 12.23 -1.23
N ARG A 280 15.87 13.40 -1.38
CA ARG A 280 16.36 14.65 -0.79
C ARG A 280 15.21 15.41 -0.17
N TYR A 281 15.30 15.69 1.12
CA TYR A 281 14.35 16.52 1.82
C TYR A 281 15.07 17.49 2.74
N LYS A 282 15.05 18.78 2.39
CA LYS A 282 15.83 19.82 3.05
C LYS A 282 17.32 19.40 3.09
N ASN A 283 17.89 19.27 4.28
CA ASN A 283 19.30 18.90 4.45
C ASN A 283 19.51 17.37 4.54
N GLU A 284 18.44 16.59 4.70
CA GLU A 284 18.53 15.13 4.81
C GLU A 284 18.48 14.48 3.43
N LYS A 285 19.33 13.46 3.23
CA LYS A 285 19.34 12.63 2.03
C LYS A 285 19.25 11.16 2.39
N ALA A 286 18.51 10.39 1.60
CA ALA A 286 18.53 8.93 1.64
C ALA A 286 19.10 8.38 0.33
N LEU A 287 19.86 7.31 0.41
CA LEU A 287 20.22 6.45 -0.71
C LEU A 287 19.68 5.06 -0.41
N VAL A 288 18.74 4.61 -1.24
CA VAL A 288 18.16 3.27 -1.15
C VAL A 288 18.69 2.47 -2.34
N ILE A 289 19.23 1.29 -2.08
CA ILE A 289 19.81 0.41 -3.10
C ILE A 289 19.18 -0.97 -2.92
N ASN A 290 18.65 -1.53 -4.00
CA ASN A 290 18.00 -2.83 -4.01
C ASN A 290 18.49 -3.69 -5.17
N ASN A 291 18.82 -4.94 -4.87
CA ASN A 291 18.98 -5.98 -5.86
C ASN A 291 17.65 -6.68 -6.06
N LEU A 292 17.20 -6.78 -7.30
CA LEU A 292 15.93 -7.38 -7.65
C LEU A 292 16.05 -8.85 -8.08
N SER A 293 17.27 -9.40 -8.04
CA SER A 293 17.60 -10.70 -8.60
C SER A 293 18.53 -11.54 -7.71
N GLN A 294 18.84 -12.75 -8.19
CA GLN A 294 19.80 -13.67 -7.59
C GLN A 294 21.27 -13.41 -7.97
N LYS A 295 21.54 -12.44 -8.85
CA LYS A 295 22.89 -12.14 -9.33
C LYS A 295 23.58 -11.16 -8.39
N GLU A 296 24.90 -11.07 -8.48
CA GLU A 296 25.68 -10.01 -7.83
C GLU A 296 25.97 -8.87 -8.81
N PHE A 297 26.01 -7.63 -8.30
CA PHE A 297 26.32 -6.44 -9.08
C PHE A 297 27.39 -5.60 -8.39
N LEU A 298 28.41 -5.17 -9.13
CA LEU A 298 29.38 -4.21 -8.62
C LEU A 298 28.94 -2.80 -9.04
N LEU A 299 28.49 -1.99 -8.07
CA LEU A 299 27.95 -0.66 -8.35
C LEU A 299 28.99 0.43 -8.06
N PRO A 300 29.40 1.24 -9.06
CA PRO A 300 30.32 2.35 -8.87
C PRO A 300 29.61 3.56 -8.23
N ILE A 301 29.33 3.49 -6.93
CA ILE A 301 28.59 4.50 -6.16
C ILE A 301 29.21 5.89 -6.29
N SER A 302 30.54 5.98 -6.26
CA SER A 302 31.29 7.23 -6.35
C SER A 302 31.02 8.03 -7.63
N MET A 303 30.59 7.37 -8.72
CA MET A 303 30.22 8.04 -9.98
C MET A 303 28.89 8.79 -9.89
N TYR A 304 28.01 8.40 -8.97
CA TYR A 304 26.69 9.01 -8.78
C TYR A 304 26.63 9.90 -7.54
N LEU A 305 27.54 9.69 -6.58
CA LEU A 305 27.51 10.32 -5.28
C LEU A 305 28.94 10.58 -4.77
N ALA A 306 29.47 11.78 -5.06
CA ALA A 306 30.85 12.13 -4.70
C ALA A 306 31.12 12.09 -3.17
N ASP A 307 30.12 12.42 -2.36
CA ASP A 307 30.19 12.47 -0.90
C ASP A 307 29.68 11.18 -0.21
N TYR A 308 29.73 10.04 -0.91
CA TYR A 308 29.20 8.75 -0.43
C TYR A 308 29.69 8.33 0.96
N SER A 309 30.91 8.70 1.34
CA SER A 309 31.51 8.36 2.65
C SER A 309 30.78 8.99 3.85
N SER A 310 30.02 10.06 3.61
CA SER A 310 29.19 10.73 4.62
C SER A 310 27.88 10.01 4.92
N TYR A 311 27.47 9.06 4.08
CA TYR A 311 26.26 8.28 4.26
C TYR A 311 26.51 7.14 5.25
N LYS A 312 25.57 6.95 6.19
CA LYS A 312 25.59 5.87 7.18
C LYS A 312 24.44 4.92 6.95
N LEU A 313 24.67 3.62 7.12
CA LEU A 313 23.61 2.62 6.99
C LEU A 313 22.58 2.87 8.09
N ALA A 314 21.32 3.04 7.70
CA ALA A 314 20.20 3.08 8.61
C ALA A 314 19.59 1.69 8.78
N LEU A 315 19.46 0.93 7.68
CA LEU A 315 18.99 -0.45 7.70
C LEU A 315 19.46 -1.23 6.46
N GLY A 316 19.76 -2.50 6.64
CA GLY A 316 20.01 -3.44 5.54
C GLY A 316 19.56 -4.85 5.92
N ASN A 317 19.02 -5.59 4.95
CA ASN A 317 18.52 -6.95 5.19
C ASN A 317 19.63 -8.00 5.35
N TYR A 318 20.86 -7.65 4.98
CA TYR A 318 22.08 -8.42 5.24
C TYR A 318 22.90 -7.91 6.44
N GLY A 319 22.28 -7.14 7.35
CA GLY A 319 22.95 -6.63 8.54
C GLY A 319 23.83 -5.40 8.27
N GLN A 320 24.96 -5.29 8.97
CA GLN A 320 25.82 -4.10 8.94
C GLN A 320 26.58 -3.97 7.62
N ARG A 321 26.70 -2.72 7.15
CA ARG A 321 27.38 -2.39 5.90
C ARG A 321 27.96 -0.98 5.93
N LYS A 322 29.14 -0.81 5.34
CA LYS A 322 29.76 0.50 5.11
C LYS A 322 29.57 0.91 3.66
N MET A 323 29.39 2.21 3.44
CA MET A 323 29.44 2.76 2.09
C MET A 323 30.89 2.79 1.60
N VAL A 324 31.09 2.35 0.36
CA VAL A 324 32.38 2.32 -0.33
C VAL A 324 32.21 2.88 -1.75
N ASP A 325 33.33 3.12 -2.42
CA ASP A 325 33.39 3.61 -3.80
C ASP A 325 32.68 2.67 -4.79
N ASN A 326 32.97 1.36 -4.68
CA ASN A 326 32.43 0.29 -5.51
C ASN A 326 31.74 -0.74 -4.60
N LEU A 327 30.42 -0.75 -4.62
CA LEU A 327 29.60 -1.55 -3.71
C LEU A 327 29.18 -2.86 -4.37
N LEU A 328 29.69 -4.00 -3.89
CA LEU A 328 29.22 -5.33 -4.32
C LEU A 328 27.85 -5.64 -3.70
N LEU A 329 26.79 -5.53 -4.50
CA LEU A 329 25.42 -5.79 -4.11
C LEU A 329 25.09 -7.28 -4.25
N ARG A 330 24.74 -7.93 -3.13
CA ARG A 330 24.46 -9.37 -3.03
C ARG A 330 23.04 -9.71 -3.51
N PRO A 331 22.73 -10.99 -3.77
CA PRO A 331 21.40 -11.44 -4.19
C PRO A 331 20.30 -10.90 -3.26
N PHE A 332 19.29 -10.23 -3.81
CA PHE A 332 18.21 -9.60 -3.04
C PHE A 332 18.66 -8.70 -1.87
N GLU A 333 19.85 -8.11 -1.94
CA GLU A 333 20.29 -7.16 -0.92
C GLU A 333 19.55 -5.83 -1.03
N THR A 334 19.02 -5.36 0.09
CA THR A 334 18.60 -3.99 0.30
C THR A 334 19.53 -3.30 1.28
N SER A 335 19.93 -2.08 0.96
CA SER A 335 20.61 -1.18 1.90
C SER A 335 20.03 0.23 1.81
N ILE A 336 19.65 0.78 2.96
CA ILE A 336 19.15 2.14 3.13
C ILE A 336 20.21 2.93 3.89
N PHE A 337 20.77 3.94 3.26
CA PHE A 337 21.75 4.83 3.86
C PHE A 337 21.19 6.24 4.00
N ILE A 338 21.49 6.90 5.11
CA ILE A 338 21.07 8.26 5.41
C ILE A 338 22.28 9.17 5.56
N LYS A 339 22.14 10.40 5.08
CA LYS A 339 23.02 11.53 5.36
C LYS A 339 22.18 12.65 5.97
N LYS A 340 22.62 13.20 7.10
CA LYS A 340 21.97 14.34 7.77
C LYS A 340 22.76 15.63 7.59
#